data_AF-A0A7J6Q404-F1
#
_entry.id   AF-A0A7J6Q404-F1
#
_cell.length_a   1.000
_cell.length_b   1.000
_cell.length_c   1.000
_cell.angle_alpha   90.00
_cell.angle_beta   90.00
_cell.angle_gamma   90.00
#
_symmetry.space_group_name_H-M   'P 1'
#
loop_
_entity.id
_entity.type
_entity.pdbx_description
1 polymer ?
#
loop_
_entity_poly.entity_id
_entity_poly.type
_entity_poly.pdbx_seq_one_letter_code
_entity_poly.pdbx_strand_id
1 'polypeptide(L)'
;MPGQQEIEDAMELITFRTRGLGSRMAELRVLPIYASLPTDMQAKIFEPTPPGARKAIIATNIAETSLTIDNIVYVVDPGFCKQTGYNPKTGMESLQEVPCSRASADQRAGRAGRVRAGKSFR
;
A
#
# COMPACT_ATOMS: atom_id res chain seq x y z
N MET A 1 -3.47 -2.17 -2.75
CA MET A 1 -3.35 -3.30 -3.70
C MET A 1 -4.08 -4.50 -3.11
N PRO A 2 -4.69 -5.35 -3.94
CA PRO A 2 -5.65 -6.35 -3.45
C PRO A 2 -4.97 -7.60 -2.85
N GLY A 3 -3.73 -7.95 -3.21
CA GLY A 3 -3.03 -9.12 -2.66
C GLY A 3 -1.50 -9.07 -2.79
N GLN A 4 -0.84 -10.18 -2.42
CA GLN A 4 0.62 -10.32 -2.42
C GLN A 4 1.21 -10.23 -3.83
N GLN A 5 0.69 -11.02 -4.78
CA GLN A 5 1.20 -11.06 -6.15
C GLN A 5 1.17 -9.66 -6.78
N GLU A 6 0.04 -8.96 -6.62
CA GLU A 6 -0.14 -7.63 -7.17
C GLU A 6 0.83 -6.60 -6.54
N ILE A 7 1.21 -6.80 -5.28
CA ILE A 7 2.21 -5.97 -4.60
C ILE A 7 3.62 -6.24 -5.14
N GLU A 8 3.99 -7.50 -5.31
CA GLU A 8 5.31 -7.90 -5.82
C GLU A 8 5.50 -7.42 -7.26
N ASP A 9 4.50 -7.63 -8.13
CA ASP A 9 4.51 -7.18 -9.51
C ASP A 9 4.62 -5.64 -9.60
N ALA A 10 3.84 -4.92 -8.77
CA ALA A 10 3.90 -3.47 -8.73
C ALA A 10 5.27 -2.97 -8.23
N MET A 11 5.86 -3.63 -7.24
CA MET A 11 7.18 -3.30 -6.71
C MET A 11 8.26 -3.47 -7.78
N GLU A 12 8.23 -4.58 -8.52
CA GLU A 12 9.16 -4.83 -9.62
C GLU A 12 9.02 -3.78 -10.71
N LEU A 13 7.78 -3.51 -11.16
CA LEU A 13 7.50 -2.53 -12.21
C LEU A 13 7.95 -1.12 -11.82
N ILE A 14 7.67 -0.69 -10.58
CA ILE A 14 8.09 0.62 -10.08
C ILE A 14 9.61 0.67 -10.02
N THR A 15 10.27 -0.35 -9.46
CA THR A 15 11.73 -0.40 -9.35
C THR A 15 12.40 -0.37 -10.73
N PHE A 16 11.86 -1.09 -11.71
CA PHE A 16 12.35 -1.08 -13.08
C PHE A 16 12.22 0.30 -13.72
N ARG A 17 11.04 0.93 -13.62
CA ARG A 17 10.78 2.25 -14.19
C ARG A 17 11.63 3.35 -13.55
N THR A 18 11.84 3.29 -12.24
CA THR A 18 12.61 4.31 -11.51
C THR A 18 14.10 4.23 -11.81
N ARG A 19 14.66 3.02 -12.00
CA ARG A 19 16.05 2.84 -12.46
C ARG A 19 16.30 3.52 -13.81
N GLY A 20 15.35 3.46 -14.74
CA GLY A 20 15.44 4.14 -16.04
C GLY A 20 15.41 5.68 -15.98
N LEU A 21 15.05 6.27 -14.83
CA LEU A 21 15.06 7.72 -14.66
C LEU A 21 16.46 8.27 -14.32
N GLY A 22 17.37 7.43 -13.80
CA GLY A 22 18.72 7.82 -13.44
C GLY A 22 18.75 8.99 -12.45
N SER A 23 19.65 9.95 -12.66
CA SER A 23 19.81 11.15 -11.82
C SER A 23 18.66 12.17 -11.93
N ARG A 24 17.67 11.95 -12.80
CA ARG A 24 16.50 12.84 -12.92
C ARG A 24 15.54 12.72 -11.73
N MET A 25 15.70 11.69 -10.90
CA MET A 25 14.86 11.45 -9.73
C MET A 25 15.73 11.11 -8.52
N ALA A 26 15.32 11.60 -7.36
CA ALA A 26 15.80 11.13 -6.07
C ALA A 26 15.58 9.61 -5.89
N GLU A 27 16.38 8.96 -5.05
CA GLU A 27 16.22 7.53 -4.75
C GLU A 27 14.81 7.24 -4.23
N LEU A 28 14.18 6.18 -4.74
CA LEU A 28 12.87 5.71 -4.27
C LEU A 28 12.99 4.31 -3.68
N ARG A 29 12.89 4.21 -2.35
CA ARG A 29 12.82 2.92 -1.64
C ARG A 29 11.39 2.38 -1.71
N VAL A 30 11.18 1.32 -2.49
CA VAL A 30 9.90 0.64 -2.60
C VAL A 30 9.85 -0.51 -1.60
N LEU A 31 8.82 -0.55 -0.74
CA LEU A 31 8.69 -1.54 0.32
C LEU A 31 7.30 -2.18 0.30
N PRO A 32 7.19 -3.52 0.36
CA PRO A 32 5.91 -4.21 0.42
C PRO A 32 5.40 -4.32 1.87
N ILE A 33 4.08 -4.42 2.05
CA ILE A 33 3.47 -4.82 3.33
C ILE A 33 2.16 -5.59 3.12
N TYR A 34 2.14 -6.83 3.59
CA TYR A 34 1.01 -7.77 3.52
C TYR A 34 1.11 -8.84 4.63
N ALA A 35 0.04 -9.60 4.83
CA ALA A 35 -0.12 -10.49 6.01
C ALA A 35 1.00 -11.52 6.19
N SER A 36 1.42 -12.15 5.09
CA SER A 36 2.43 -13.23 5.07
C SER A 36 3.88 -12.74 5.08
N LEU A 37 4.12 -11.42 5.12
CA LEU A 37 5.48 -10.88 5.06
C LEU A 37 6.24 -11.15 6.38
N PRO A 38 7.50 -11.63 6.35
CA PRO A 38 8.31 -11.83 7.57
C PRO A 38 8.46 -10.55 8.41
N THR A 39 8.48 -10.70 9.73
CA THR A 39 8.50 -9.57 10.69
C THR A 39 9.67 -8.62 10.49
N ASP A 40 10.85 -9.14 10.18
CA ASP A 40 12.05 -8.37 9.87
C ASP A 40 11.87 -7.51 8.61
N MET A 41 11.14 -8.01 7.61
CA MET A 41 10.80 -7.24 6.41
C MET A 41 9.69 -6.23 6.69
N GLN A 42 8.70 -6.56 7.53
CA GLN A 42 7.69 -5.59 7.98
C GLN A 42 8.35 -4.42 8.72
N ALA A 43 9.36 -4.69 9.55
CA ALA A 43 10.06 -3.67 10.32
C ALA A 43 10.69 -2.57 9.44
N LYS A 44 11.13 -2.91 8.21
CA LYS A 44 11.75 -1.98 7.26
C LYS A 44 10.85 -0.80 6.90
N ILE A 45 9.52 -0.96 6.97
CA ILE A 45 8.59 0.13 6.66
C ILE A 45 8.63 1.24 7.71
N PHE A 46 9.09 0.94 8.93
CA PHE A 46 9.22 1.89 10.03
C PHE A 46 10.58 2.60 10.07
N GLU A 47 11.57 2.10 9.32
CA GLU A 47 12.86 2.76 9.22
C GLU A 47 12.72 4.19 8.68
N PRO A 48 13.49 5.14 9.23
CA PRO A 48 13.53 6.51 8.71
C PRO A 48 14.05 6.51 7.27
N THR A 49 13.50 7.40 6.46
CA THR A 49 13.94 7.54 5.07
C THR A 49 15.23 8.36 5.04
N PRO A 50 16.30 7.88 4.36
CA PRO A 50 17.54 8.65 4.22
C PRO A 50 17.31 10.04 3.62
N PRO A 51 18.14 11.04 3.95
CA PRO A 51 18.06 12.36 3.33
C PRO A 51 18.20 12.27 1.81
N GLY A 52 17.34 12.98 1.08
CA GLY A 52 17.36 12.97 -0.39
C GLY A 52 16.71 11.74 -1.03
N ALA A 53 16.22 10.77 -0.24
CA ALA A 53 15.44 9.64 -0.73
C ALA A 53 13.94 9.79 -0.37
N ARG A 54 13.09 9.06 -1.09
CA ARG A 54 11.67 8.91 -0.79
C ARG A 54 11.36 7.43 -0.53
N LYS A 55 10.36 7.17 0.31
CA LYS A 55 9.84 5.83 0.59
C LYS A 55 8.45 5.69 -0.01
N ALA A 56 8.24 4.61 -0.78
CA ALA A 56 6.94 4.22 -1.32
C ALA A 56 6.57 2.86 -0.73
N ILE A 57 5.42 2.80 -0.06
CA ILE A 57 4.96 1.60 0.62
C ILE A 57 3.76 1.06 -0.13
N ILE A 58 3.87 -0.16 -0.62
CA ILE A 58 2.82 -0.84 -1.38
C ILE A 58 2.14 -1.81 -0.43
N ALA A 59 0.87 -1.51 -0.12
CA ALA A 59 0.14 -2.18 0.94
C ALA A 59 -1.16 -2.83 0.48
N THR A 60 -1.53 -3.90 1.19
CA THR A 60 -2.92 -4.37 1.28
C THR A 60 -3.73 -3.49 2.24
N ASN A 61 -5.00 -3.84 2.46
CA ASN A 61 -5.87 -3.23 3.45
C ASN A 61 -5.36 -3.33 4.91
N ILE A 62 -4.28 -4.08 5.18
CA ILE A 62 -3.60 -4.06 6.50
C ILE A 62 -3.12 -2.65 6.87
N ALA A 63 -2.76 -1.85 5.87
CA ALA A 63 -2.40 -0.45 6.08
C ALA A 63 -3.62 0.48 6.30
N GLU A 64 -4.84 -0.02 6.37
CA GLU A 64 -6.04 0.79 6.64
C GLU A 64 -6.15 1.11 8.14
N THR A 65 -6.04 0.09 8.99
CA THR A 65 -6.36 0.21 10.43
C THR A 65 -5.17 0.01 11.37
N SER A 66 -4.25 -0.92 11.09
CA SER A 66 -3.34 -1.44 12.13
C SER A 66 -1.91 -0.89 12.13
N LEU A 67 -1.52 -0.10 11.12
CA LEU A 67 -0.13 0.40 10.98
C LEU A 67 -0.05 1.92 11.08
N THR A 68 0.71 2.47 12.03
CA THR A 68 1.00 3.91 12.08
C THR A 68 2.35 4.14 11.45
N ILE A 69 2.35 4.47 10.16
CA ILE A 69 3.55 4.86 9.43
C ILE A 69 3.56 6.38 9.38
N ASP A 70 4.54 6.98 10.03
CA ASP A 70 4.67 8.42 10.07
C ASP A 70 5.11 9.00 8.72
N ASN A 71 4.78 10.27 8.50
CA ASN A 71 5.20 11.05 7.33
C ASN A 71 4.66 10.55 5.97
N ILE A 72 3.56 9.80 5.95
CA ILE A 72 2.80 9.57 4.72
C ILE A 72 2.10 10.88 4.34
N VAL A 73 2.44 11.41 3.18
CA VAL A 73 1.87 12.66 2.62
C VAL A 73 1.20 12.46 1.26
N TYR A 74 1.38 11.28 0.67
CA TYR A 74 0.75 10.89 -0.58
C TYR A 74 0.11 9.52 -0.39
N VAL A 75 -1.16 9.40 -0.77
CA VAL A 75 -1.89 8.13 -0.84
C VAL A 75 -2.36 7.95 -2.27
N VAL A 76 -2.14 6.76 -2.82
CA VAL A 76 -2.70 6.33 -4.10
C VAL A 76 -3.63 5.15 -3.80
N ASP A 77 -4.92 5.37 -3.96
CA ASP A 77 -5.96 4.39 -3.63
C ASP A 77 -6.67 3.93 -4.90
N PRO A 78 -6.41 2.70 -5.39
CA PRO A 78 -7.08 2.19 -6.58
C PRO A 78 -8.57 1.88 -6.35
N GLY A 79 -9.06 1.93 -5.11
CA GLY A 79 -10.49 1.75 -4.82
C GLY A 79 -10.95 0.29 -4.73
N PHE A 80 -10.04 -0.69 -4.68
CA PHE A 80 -10.35 -2.12 -4.56
C PHE A 80 -9.77 -2.74 -3.28
N CYS A 81 -10.36 -3.86 -2.86
CA CYS A 81 -9.88 -4.70 -1.76
C CYS A 81 -10.33 -6.15 -1.95
N LYS A 82 -9.59 -7.12 -1.39
CA LYS A 82 -10.05 -8.50 -1.27
C LYS A 82 -10.88 -8.66 0.00
N GLN A 83 -12.08 -9.21 -0.12
CA GLN A 83 -12.97 -9.52 1.00
C GLN A 83 -13.47 -10.97 0.87
N THR A 84 -13.69 -11.62 2.01
CA THR A 84 -14.30 -12.96 2.04
C THR A 84 -15.80 -12.84 1.78
N GLY A 85 -16.25 -13.39 0.66
CA GLY A 85 -17.66 -13.50 0.31
C GLY A 85 -18.18 -14.91 0.56
N TYR A 86 -19.32 -15.03 1.23
CA TYR A 86 -20.00 -16.29 1.46
C TYR A 86 -21.13 -16.50 0.44
N ASN A 87 -21.14 -17.66 -0.22
CA ASN A 87 -22.24 -18.06 -1.09
C ASN A 87 -23.18 -19.03 -0.36
N PRO A 88 -24.38 -18.60 0.07
CA PRO A 88 -25.30 -19.44 0.83
C PRO A 88 -25.87 -20.62 0.03
N LYS A 89 -25.84 -20.57 -1.31
CA LYS A 89 -26.34 -21.67 -2.15
C LYS A 89 -25.36 -22.85 -2.20
N THR A 90 -24.06 -22.57 -2.17
CA THR A 90 -23.02 -23.59 -2.23
C THR A 90 -22.37 -23.87 -0.87
N GLY A 91 -22.64 -23.04 0.14
CA GLY A 91 -22.04 -23.13 1.46
C GLY A 91 -20.54 -22.82 1.48
N MET A 92 -20.00 -22.17 0.44
CA MET A 92 -18.57 -21.92 0.29
C MET A 92 -18.22 -20.46 0.55
N GLU A 93 -17.09 -20.25 1.23
CA GLU A 93 -16.41 -18.96 1.32
C GLU A 93 -15.37 -18.83 0.21
N SER A 94 -15.27 -17.64 -0.38
CA SER A 94 -14.28 -17.32 -1.40
C SER A 94 -13.74 -15.92 -1.20
N LEU A 95 -12.44 -15.74 -1.46
CA LEU A 95 -11.82 -14.42 -1.43
C LEU A 95 -12.00 -13.74 -2.77
N GLN A 96 -12.74 -12.63 -2.82
CA GLN A 96 -13.05 -11.92 -4.06
C GLN A 96 -12.54 -10.50 -4.01
N GLU A 97 -12.05 -10.00 -5.16
CA GLU A 97 -11.74 -8.59 -5.32
C GLU A 97 -13.03 -7.79 -5.54
N VAL A 98 -13.25 -6.79 -4.69
CA VAL A 98 -14.45 -5.96 -4.69
C VAL A 98 -14.07 -4.48 -4.53
N PRO A 99 -14.89 -3.54 -5.03
CA PRO A 99 -14.73 -2.12 -4.71
C PRO A 99 -14.73 -1.89 -3.20
N CYS A 100 -13.83 -1.03 -2.71
CA CYS A 100 -13.80 -0.69 -1.30
C CYS A 100 -14.97 0.21 -0.92
N SER A 101 -15.40 0.13 0.34
CA SER A 101 -16.45 1.01 0.85
C SER A 101 -16.00 2.48 0.82
N ARG A 102 -16.96 3.41 0.77
CA ARG A 102 -16.67 4.85 0.90
C ARG A 102 -15.90 5.15 2.19
N ALA A 103 -16.32 4.55 3.31
CA ALA A 103 -15.67 4.72 4.60
C ALA A 103 -14.21 4.25 4.57
N SER A 104 -13.93 3.10 3.98
CA SER A 104 -12.56 2.58 3.79
C SER A 104 -11.71 3.53 2.95
N ALA A 105 -12.27 4.02 1.86
CA ALA A 105 -11.58 4.93 0.96
C ALA A 105 -11.26 6.28 1.65
N ASP A 106 -12.16 6.76 2.51
CA ASP A 106 -11.95 7.97 3.32
C ASP A 106 -10.89 7.76 4.42
N GLN A 107 -10.87 6.59 5.06
CA GLN A 107 -9.81 6.21 6.02
C GLN A 107 -8.43 6.16 5.35
N ARG A 108 -8.34 5.60 4.13
CA ARG A 108 -7.11 5.57 3.33
C ARG A 108 -6.62 6.98 3.02
N ALA A 109 -7.50 7.84 2.53
CA ALA A 109 -7.17 9.24 2.24
C ALA A 109 -6.66 9.98 3.50
N GLY A 110 -7.25 9.71 4.67
CA GLY A 110 -6.84 10.27 5.96
C GLY A 110 -5.40 9.94 6.37
N ARG A 111 -4.76 8.91 5.79
CA ARG A 111 -3.35 8.60 6.06
C ARG A 111 -2.39 9.68 5.57
N ALA A 112 -2.71 10.37 4.48
CA ALA A 112 -1.86 11.42 3.90
C ALA A 112 -1.81 12.72 4.76
N GLY A 113 -2.81 12.93 5.62
CA GLY A 113 -3.02 14.21 6.33
C GLY A 113 -2.56 14.25 7.78
N ARG A 114 -1.88 13.21 8.30
CA ARG A 114 -1.62 13.10 9.74
C ARG A 114 -0.59 14.08 10.29
N VAL A 115 0.51 14.28 9.57
CA VAL A 115 1.65 15.08 10.06
C VAL A 115 1.70 16.46 9.41
N ARG A 116 1.25 16.55 8.15
CA ARG A 116 1.21 17.78 7.37
C ARG A 116 0.15 17.66 6.27
N ALA A 117 -0.11 18.74 5.54
CA ALA A 117 -0.97 18.70 4.36
C ALA A 117 -0.50 17.62 3.38
N GLY A 118 -1.41 16.71 3.02
CA GLY A 118 -1.15 15.62 2.10
C GLY A 118 -2.12 15.60 0.92
N LYS A 119 -1.88 14.69 -0.01
CA LYS A 119 -2.73 14.47 -1.18
C LYS A 119 -3.14 13.00 -1.28
N SER A 120 -4.40 12.78 -1.63
CA SER A 120 -4.93 11.46 -1.97
C SER A 120 -5.31 11.45 -3.44
N PHE A 121 -4.89 10.42 -4.15
CA PHE A 121 -5.22 10.17 -5.55
C PHE A 121 -6.09 8.91 -5.62
N ARG A 122 -7.27 9.03 -6.21
CA ARG A 122 -8.22 7.95 -6.44
C ARG A 122 -8.69 8.05 -7.88
#